data_AF-A0A7S3KME2-F1
#
_entry.id   AF-A0A7S3KME2-F1
#
_cell.length_a   1.000
_cell.length_b   1.000
_cell.length_c   1.000
_cell.angle_alpha   90.00
_cell.angle_beta   90.00
_cell.angle_gamma   90.00
#
_symmetry.space_group_name_H-M   'P 1'
#
loop_
_entity.id
_entity.type
_entity.pdbx_description
1 polymer ?
#
loop_
_entity_poly.entity_id
_entity_poly.type
_entity_poly.pdbx_seq_one_letter_code
_entity_poly.pdbx_strand_id
1 'polypeptide(L)'
;MLKDAKLKNTNWIIGTVAFTGRETKVMLNSTKSRIKISNLEKQLNNVIIFLFCIQILICVTLSVIMAIYDDVKDDNQDYYLGSGNSDENPFLNFFSFFLLMSTLIPISLIVTLEVLK
;
A
#
# COMPACT_ATOMS: atom_id res chain seq x y z
N MET A 1 -30.85 16.45 34.15
CA MET A 1 -30.15 17.06 32.99
C MET A 1 -29.29 15.99 32.33
N LEU A 2 -29.26 15.95 31.00
CA LEU A 2 -28.31 15.09 30.25
C LEU A 2 -26.96 15.81 30.16
N LYS A 3 -25.88 15.04 30.01
CA LYS A 3 -24.49 15.56 30.00
C LYS A 3 -24.28 16.78 29.08
N ASP A 4 -24.87 16.77 27.88
CA ASP A 4 -24.70 17.85 26.88
C ASP A 4 -25.90 18.82 26.80
N ALA A 5 -26.86 18.75 27.74
CA ALA A 5 -27.98 19.66 27.78
C ALA A 5 -27.58 20.98 28.44
N LYS A 6 -27.73 22.12 27.74
CA LYS A 6 -27.50 23.45 28.29
C LYS A 6 -28.74 23.96 29.04
N LEU A 7 -28.55 24.42 30.28
CA LEU A 7 -29.58 25.14 31.03
C LEU A 7 -29.75 26.54 30.42
N LYS A 8 -30.98 26.99 30.24
CA LYS A 8 -31.31 28.35 29.81
C LYS A 8 -32.38 28.93 30.73
N ASN A 9 -32.33 30.25 30.93
CA ASN A 9 -33.31 31.02 31.69
C ASN A 9 -33.42 30.63 33.17
N THR A 10 -32.30 30.35 33.85
CA THR A 10 -32.24 30.08 35.30
C THR A 10 -30.84 30.38 35.84
N ASN A 11 -30.74 31.02 37.01
CA ASN A 11 -29.44 31.45 37.58
C ASN A 11 -28.62 30.29 38.18
N TRP A 12 -29.27 29.35 38.86
CA TRP A 12 -28.61 28.18 39.45
C TRP A 12 -29.61 27.04 39.70
N ILE A 13 -29.10 25.82 39.79
CA ILE A 13 -29.86 24.65 40.23
C ILE A 13 -29.02 23.81 41.20
N ILE A 14 -29.66 23.00 42.02
CA ILE A 14 -29.02 21.94 42.79
C ILE A 14 -29.47 20.60 42.21
N GLY A 15 -28.55 19.67 42.03
CA GLY A 15 -28.85 18.33 41.53
C GLY A 15 -27.79 17.32 41.94
N THR A 16 -28.17 16.04 41.96
CA THR A 16 -27.25 14.93 42.21
C THR A 16 -26.89 14.22 40.91
N VAL A 17 -25.67 13.70 40.83
CA VAL A 17 -25.17 13.00 39.64
C VAL A 17 -25.51 11.52 39.74
N ALA A 18 -26.44 11.05 38.91
CA ALA A 18 -26.84 9.65 38.87
C ALA A 18 -25.97 8.77 37.96
N PHE A 19 -25.45 9.32 36.85
CA PHE A 19 -24.64 8.59 35.86
C PHE A 19 -23.43 9.41 35.45
N THR A 20 -22.26 8.79 35.35
CA THR A 20 -21.00 9.44 34.96
C THR A 20 -20.38 8.78 33.74
N GLY A 21 -19.60 9.55 32.97
CA GLY A 21 -18.82 9.03 31.85
C GLY A 21 -19.63 8.19 30.84
N ARG A 22 -19.19 6.95 30.61
CA ARG A 22 -19.73 6.04 29.58
C ARG A 22 -21.15 5.56 29.86
N GLU A 23 -21.61 5.69 31.09
CA GLU A 23 -22.97 5.31 31.50
C GLU A 23 -23.99 6.42 31.24
N THR A 24 -23.54 7.62 30.85
CA THR A 24 -24.46 8.69 30.46
C THR A 24 -25.24 8.29 29.21
N LYS A 25 -26.55 8.55 29.19
CA LYS A 25 -27.42 8.25 28.02
C LYS A 25 -26.89 8.83 26.71
N VAL A 26 -26.20 9.97 26.75
CA VAL A 26 -25.58 10.59 25.57
C VAL A 26 -24.43 9.75 25.02
N MET A 27 -23.57 9.22 25.90
CA MET A 27 -22.47 8.34 25.49
C MET A 27 -22.97 6.97 25.05
N LEU A 28 -24.01 6.43 25.69
CA LEU A 28 -24.65 5.16 25.29
C LEU A 28 -25.33 5.26 23.92
N ASN A 29 -25.83 6.43 23.55
CA ASN A 29 -26.43 6.68 22.23
C ASN A 29 -25.39 7.16 21.19
N SER A 30 -24.13 7.32 21.58
CA SER A 30 -23.05 7.67 20.67
C SER A 30 -22.57 6.42 19.94
N THR A 31 -22.81 6.37 18.63
CA THR A 31 -22.21 5.34 17.77
C THR A 31 -20.69 5.42 17.89
N LYS A 32 -20.04 4.27 18.16
CA LYS A 32 -18.58 4.13 18.21
C LYS A 32 -17.97 4.70 16.93
N SER A 33 -16.94 5.54 17.05
CA SER A 33 -16.27 6.14 15.90
C SER A 33 -15.89 5.06 14.88
N ARG A 34 -16.55 5.07 13.72
CA ARG A 34 -16.24 4.18 12.61
C ARG A 34 -15.13 4.83 11.81
N ILE A 35 -14.03 4.10 11.61
CA ILE A 35 -12.96 4.51 10.70
C ILE A 35 -13.57 4.64 9.31
N LYS A 36 -13.60 5.86 8.77
CA LYS A 36 -14.09 6.13 7.41
C LYS A 36 -12.95 5.84 6.44
N ILE A 37 -12.87 4.60 5.96
CA ILE A 37 -12.02 4.23 4.83
C ILE A 37 -12.71 4.78 3.58
N SER A 38 -11.99 5.56 2.77
CA SER A 38 -12.58 6.16 1.57
C SER A 38 -12.76 5.09 0.47
N ASN A 39 -13.76 5.26 -0.40
CA ASN A 39 -13.89 4.36 -1.57
C ASN A 39 -12.67 4.44 -2.51
N LEU A 40 -11.96 5.58 -2.50
CA LEU A 40 -10.73 5.77 -3.25
C LEU A 40 -9.63 4.84 -2.74
N GLU A 41 -9.46 4.71 -1.42
CA GLU A 41 -8.48 3.79 -0.82
C GLU A 41 -8.72 2.33 -1.25
N LYS A 42 -9.98 1.92 -1.43
CA LYS A 42 -10.30 0.58 -1.96
C LYS A 42 -9.93 0.42 -3.44
N GLN A 43 -10.20 1.43 -4.27
CA GLN A 43 -9.84 1.39 -5.69
C GLN A 43 -8.33 1.34 -5.88
N LEU A 44 -7.60 2.12 -5.09
CA LEU A 44 -6.14 2.17 -5.10
C LEU A 44 -5.52 0.81 -4.76
N ASN A 45 -6.03 0.12 -3.74
CA ASN A 45 -5.57 -1.22 -3.41
C ASN A 45 -5.72 -2.21 -4.59
N ASN A 46 -6.81 -2.10 -5.35
CA ASN A 46 -7.03 -2.94 -6.53
C ASN A 46 -6.06 -2.61 -7.67
N VAL A 47 -5.76 -1.32 -7.90
CA VAL A 47 -4.77 -0.87 -8.89
C VAL A 47 -3.37 -1.36 -8.51
N ILE A 48 -2.99 -1.31 -7.23
CA ILE A 48 -1.70 -1.80 -6.74
C ILE A 48 -1.54 -3.30 -7.03
N ILE A 49 -2.58 -4.10 -6.77
CA ILE A 49 -2.56 -5.54 -7.07
C ILE A 49 -2.40 -5.78 -8.58
N PHE A 50 -3.12 -5.01 -9.41
CA PHE A 50 -3.02 -5.11 -10.86
C PHE A 50 -1.61 -4.77 -11.39
N LEU A 51 -1.02 -3.69 -10.88
CA LEU A 51 0.35 -3.30 -11.22
C LEU A 51 1.38 -4.35 -10.80
N PHE A 52 1.22 -4.96 -9.62
CA PHE A 52 2.08 -6.04 -9.16
C PHE A 52 2.02 -7.28 -10.06
N CYS A 53 0.84 -7.62 -10.58
CA CYS A 53 0.71 -8.71 -11.54
C CYS A 53 1.43 -8.42 -12.86
N ILE A 54 1.25 -7.22 -13.43
CA ILE A 54 1.96 -6.80 -14.66
C ILE A 54 3.47 -6.79 -14.45
N GLN A 55 3.91 -6.31 -13.28
CA GLN A 55 5.30 -6.29 -12.89
C GLN A 55 5.95 -7.68 -12.94
N ILE A 56 5.29 -8.69 -12.36
CA ILE A 56 5.78 -10.07 -12.43
C ILE A 56 5.86 -10.55 -13.87
N LEU A 57 4.84 -10.26 -14.70
CA LEU A 57 4.83 -10.67 -16.10
C LEU A 57 6.02 -10.08 -16.87
N ILE A 58 6.32 -8.80 -16.68
CA ILE A 58 7.46 -8.13 -17.32
C ILE A 58 8.80 -8.74 -16.85
N CYS A 59 8.96 -9.00 -15.56
CA CYS A 59 10.19 -9.63 -15.05
C CYS A 59 10.40 -11.05 -15.62
N VAL A 60 9.31 -11.84 -15.74
CA VAL A 60 9.37 -13.17 -16.33
C VAL A 60 9.74 -13.10 -17.81
N THR A 61 9.12 -12.22 -18.60
CA THR A 61 9.44 -12.10 -20.03
C THR A 61 10.88 -11.64 -20.26
N LEU A 62 11.37 -10.69 -19.44
CA LEU A 62 12.75 -10.20 -19.53
C LEU A 62 13.77 -11.29 -19.18
N SER A 63 13.51 -12.07 -18.13
CA SER A 63 14.35 -13.21 -17.75
C SER A 63 14.42 -14.28 -18.84
N VAL A 64 13.30 -14.57 -19.52
CA VAL A 64 13.26 -15.53 -20.64
C VAL A 64 14.02 -15.00 -21.85
N ILE A 65 13.86 -13.71 -22.19
CA ILE A 65 14.59 -13.09 -23.31
C ILE A 65 16.10 -13.13 -23.06
N MET A 66 16.53 -12.84 -21.83
CA MET A 66 17.95 -12.86 -21.47
C MET A 66 18.52 -14.28 -21.53
N ALA A 67 17.80 -15.29 -21.04
CA ALA A 67 18.22 -16.69 -21.16
C ALA A 67 18.39 -17.16 -22.62
N ILE A 68 17.50 -16.72 -23.53
CA ILE A 68 17.65 -17.01 -24.96
C ILE A 68 18.83 -16.24 -25.56
N TYR A 69 19.05 -15.00 -25.14
CA TYR A 69 20.15 -14.18 -25.63
C TYR A 69 21.51 -14.74 -25.25
N ASP A 70 21.65 -15.28 -24.03
CA ASP A 70 22.87 -15.95 -23.58
C ASP A 70 23.16 -17.22 -24.38
N ASP A 71 22.13 -18.04 -24.66
CA ASP A 71 22.24 -19.26 -25.49
C ASP A 71 22.72 -18.94 -26.93
N VAL A 72 22.22 -17.84 -27.51
CA VAL A 72 22.63 -17.39 -28.85
C VAL A 72 24.02 -16.74 -28.85
N LYS A 73 24.43 -16.12 -27.73
CA LYS A 73 25.68 -15.38 -27.63
C LYS A 73 26.90 -16.26 -27.35
N ASP A 74 26.71 -17.42 -26.72
CA ASP A 74 27.80 -18.39 -26.52
C ASP A 74 28.37 -18.92 -27.86
N ASP A 75 27.58 -18.91 -28.94
CA ASP A 75 28.01 -19.27 -30.30
C ASP A 75 28.90 -18.19 -30.98
N ASN A 76 28.85 -16.93 -30.49
CA ASN A 76 29.63 -15.79 -30.99
C ASN A 76 30.46 -15.18 -29.85
N GLN A 77 31.55 -15.87 -29.45
CA GLN A 77 32.37 -15.43 -28.32
C GLN A 77 33.04 -14.06 -28.55
N ASP A 78 32.50 -13.03 -27.90
CA ASP A 78 33.12 -11.72 -27.74
C ASP A 78 34.25 -11.82 -26.68
N TYR A 79 35.49 -12.05 -27.12
CA TYR A 79 36.71 -12.18 -26.28
C TYR A 79 36.96 -11.03 -25.28
N TYR A 80 36.28 -9.89 -25.43
CA TYR A 80 36.39 -8.70 -24.57
C TYR A 80 35.51 -8.76 -23.32
N LEU A 81 34.34 -9.41 -23.39
CA LEU A 81 33.48 -9.64 -22.24
C LEU A 81 34.00 -10.91 -21.57
N GLY A 82 35.04 -10.73 -20.74
CA GLY A 82 35.75 -11.84 -20.11
C GLY A 82 34.77 -12.87 -19.57
N SER A 83 35.04 -14.16 -19.89
CA SER A 83 34.23 -15.33 -19.56
C SER A 83 33.68 -15.25 -18.13
N GLY A 84 32.51 -14.63 -18.00
CA GLY A 84 31.72 -14.62 -16.80
C GLY A 84 31.08 -15.99 -16.76
N ASN A 85 31.35 -16.74 -15.70
CA ASN A 85 30.87 -18.11 -15.55
C ASN A 85 29.42 -18.21 -16.00
N SER A 86 29.16 -19.01 -17.03
CA SER A 86 27.87 -19.20 -17.71
C SER A 86 26.77 -19.79 -16.82
N ASP A 87 27.05 -19.95 -15.52
CA ASP A 87 26.13 -20.41 -14.48
C ASP A 87 25.46 -19.23 -13.77
N GLU A 88 24.98 -18.24 -14.54
CA GLU A 88 24.11 -17.21 -13.97
C GLU A 88 22.78 -17.86 -13.59
N ASN A 89 22.56 -18.03 -12.28
CA ASN A 89 21.33 -18.61 -11.76
C ASN A 89 20.13 -17.77 -12.27
N PRO A 90 19.17 -18.36 -13.01
CA PRO A 90 18.02 -17.62 -13.56
C PRO A 90 17.18 -16.95 -12.46
N PHE A 91 17.22 -17.49 -11.24
CA PHE A 91 16.62 -16.89 -10.06
C PHE A 91 17.25 -15.56 -9.65
N LEU A 92 18.58 -15.41 -9.74
CA LEU A 92 19.28 -14.17 -9.40
C LEU A 92 19.01 -13.07 -10.41
N ASN A 93 18.92 -13.45 -11.69
CA ASN A 93 18.60 -12.52 -12.76
C ASN A 93 17.14 -12.03 -12.66
N PHE A 94 16.20 -12.94 -12.38
CA PHE A 94 14.81 -12.58 -12.08
C PHE A 94 14.71 -11.61 -10.90
N PHE A 95 15.43 -11.87 -9.80
CA PHE A 95 15.39 -10.99 -8.62
C PHE A 95 16.03 -9.63 -8.89
N SER A 96 17.06 -9.56 -9.73
CA SER A 96 17.69 -8.31 -10.17
C SER A 96 16.75 -7.45 -11.01
N PHE A 97 16.07 -8.04 -11.99
CA PHE A 97 15.04 -7.33 -12.77
C PHE A 97 13.84 -6.91 -11.90
N PHE A 98 13.45 -7.78 -10.96
CA PHE A 98 12.41 -7.45 -9.99
C PHE A 98 12.80 -6.26 -9.12
N LEU A 99 14.04 -6.19 -8.62
CA LEU A 99 14.55 -5.06 -7.84
C LEU A 99 14.60 -3.77 -8.67
N LEU A 100 15.16 -3.84 -9.89
CA LEU A 100 15.21 -2.71 -10.82
C LEU A 100 13.82 -2.11 -11.04
N MET A 101 12.84 -2.95 -11.34
CA MET A 101 11.48 -2.53 -11.61
C MET A 101 10.62 -2.32 -10.34
N SER A 102 11.06 -2.77 -9.16
CA SER A 102 10.38 -2.49 -7.88
C SER A 102 10.43 -1.00 -7.52
N THR A 103 11.40 -0.26 -8.05
CA THR A 103 11.45 1.21 -7.98
C THR A 103 10.36 1.87 -8.82
N LEU A 104 9.79 1.13 -9.79
CA LEU A 104 8.68 1.52 -10.64
C LEU A 104 7.32 1.27 -9.96
N ILE A 105 7.23 0.33 -9.00
CA ILE A 105 6.10 0.26 -8.05
C ILE A 105 6.28 1.43 -7.08
N PRO A 106 5.45 2.46 -7.13
CA PRO A 106 6.05 3.75 -6.88
C PRO A 106 5.77 4.28 -5.48
N ILE A 107 6.85 4.80 -4.87
CA ILE A 107 6.81 6.01 -4.03
C ILE A 107 5.93 7.08 -4.70
N SER A 108 5.94 7.20 -6.04
CA SER A 108 5.06 8.12 -6.77
C SER A 108 3.56 7.81 -6.68
N LEU A 109 3.08 6.57 -6.50
CA LEU A 109 1.64 6.31 -6.30
C LEU A 109 1.20 6.81 -4.93
N ILE A 110 2.03 6.59 -3.90
CA ILE A 110 1.79 7.10 -2.55
C ILE A 110 1.88 8.64 -2.50
N VAL A 111 2.87 9.24 -3.16
CA VAL A 111 3.04 10.70 -3.24
C VAL A 111 1.89 11.35 -4.02
N THR A 112 1.45 10.74 -5.12
CA THR A 112 0.29 11.24 -5.88
C THR A 112 -0.99 11.16 -5.03
N LEU A 113 -1.13 10.12 -4.21
CA LEU A 113 -2.26 9.95 -3.29
C LEU A 113 -2.24 11.00 -2.17
N GLU A 114 -1.08 11.30 -1.58
CA GLU A 114 -0.95 12.37 -0.58
C GLU A 114 -1.25 13.75 -1.15
N VAL A 115 -0.88 14.04 -2.39
CA VAL A 115 -1.17 15.31 -3.07
C VAL A 115 -2.65 15.45 -3.45
N LEU A 116 -3.33 14.34 -3.75
CA LEU A 116 -4.75 14.30 -4.09
C LEU A 116 -5.68 14.24 -2.86
N LYS A 117 -5.12 14.08 -1.65
CA LYS A 117 -5.85 14.01 -0.38
C LYS A 117 -6.04 15.40 0.22
#